data_AF-A0A381RNQ0-F1
#
_entry.id   AF-A0A381RNQ0-F1
#
_cell.length_a   1.000
_cell.length_b   1.000
_cell.length_c   1.000
_cell.angle_alpha   90.00
_cell.angle_beta   90.00
_cell.angle_gamma   90.00
#
_symmetry.space_group_name_H-M   'P 1'
#
loop_
_entity.id
_entity.type
_entity.pdbx_description
1 polymer ?
#
loop_
_entity_poly.entity_id
_entity_poly.type
_entity_poly.pdbx_seq_one_letter_code
_entity_poly.pdbx_strand_id
1 'polypeptide(L)' 'MADWYGYDLKIKKKVKILNPRVVKMGVRYAVTGESEETGIAVFRFVGGKKPTL' A
#
# COMPACT_ATOMS: atom_id res chain seq x y z
N MET A 1 9.34 10.08 6.30
CA MET A 1 8.81 9.44 5.09
C MET A 1 8.73 7.96 5.38
N ALA A 2 7.54 7.45 5.64
CA ALA A 2 7.38 6.02 5.89
C ALA A 2 7.36 5.31 4.54
N ASP A 3 8.40 4.54 4.25
CA ASP A 3 8.44 3.72 3.04
C ASP A 3 7.42 2.58 3.18
N TRP A 4 6.37 2.66 2.38
CA TRP A 4 5.33 1.64 2.35
C TRP A 4 5.70 0.55 1.36
N TYR A 5 5.61 -0.70 1.80
CA TYR A 5 5.86 -1.86 0.96
C TYR A 5 4.58 -2.69 0.80
N GLY A 6 4.22 -2.97 -0.45
CA GLY A 6 3.11 -3.82 -0.85
C GLY A 6 3.62 -5.12 -1.43
N TYR A 7 2.74 -6.13 -1.52
CA TYR A 7 3.05 -7.34 -2.27
C TYR A 7 2.40 -7.25 -3.64
N ASP A 8 3.22 -7.35 -4.68
CA ASP A 8 2.76 -7.35 -6.05
C ASP A 8 2.57 -8.80 -6.52
N LEU A 9 1.35 -9.14 -6.93
CA LEU A 9 0.99 -10.49 -7.34
C LEU A 9 1.56 -10.87 -8.72
N LYS A 10 1.89 -9.90 -9.57
CA LYS A 10 2.35 -10.13 -10.94
C LYS A 10 3.80 -10.61 -10.96
N ILE A 11 4.64 -9.96 -10.16
CA ILE A 11 6.06 -10.30 -9.96
C ILE A 11 6.29 -11.15 -8.70
N LYS A 12 5.23 -11.41 -7.91
CA LYS A 12 5.26 -12.19 -6.66
C LYS A 12 6.37 -11.72 -5.71
N LYS A 13 6.50 -10.40 -5.57
CA LYS A 13 7.58 -9.78 -4.82
C LYS A 13 7.06 -8.62 -3.97
N LYS A 14 7.77 -8.34 -2.87
CA LYS A 14 7.55 -7.12 -2.11
C LYS A 14 8.16 -5.95 -2.87
N VAL A 15 7.32 -4.98 -3.17
CA VAL A 15 7.68 -3.76 -3.89
C VAL A 15 7.35 -2.55 -3.07
N LYS A 16 8.00 -1.45 -3.39
CA LYS A 16 7.70 -0.16 -2.81
C LYS A 16 6.39 0.38 -3.40
N ILE A 17 5.58 0.99 -2.54
CA ILE A 17 4.36 1.69 -2.93
C ILE A 17 4.75 3.14 -3.24
N LEU A 18 4.62 3.52 -4.50
CA LEU A 18 4.71 4.89 -4.96
C LEU A 18 3.38 5.61 -4.74
N ASN A 19 3.47 6.91 -4.46
CA ASN A 19 2.32 7.78 -4.17
C ASN A 19 1.35 7.14 -3.17
N PRO A 20 1.82 6.72 -1.98
CA PRO A 20 0.97 6.02 -1.04
C PRO A 20 -0.17 6.95 -0.60
N ARG A 21 -1.39 6.44 -0.60
CA ARG A 21 -2.61 7.10 -0.18
C ARG A 21 -3.29 6.23 0.87
N VAL A 22 -3.79 6.88 1.92
CA VAL A 22 -4.51 6.17 2.97
C VAL A 22 -5.99 6.13 2.62
N VAL A 23 -6.54 4.92 2.52
CA VAL A 23 -7.97 4.68 2.31
C VAL A 23 -8.56 3.95 3.51
N LYS A 24 -9.81 4.28 3.85
CA LYS A 24 -10.55 3.62 4.92
C LYS A 24 -11.47 2.56 4.30
N MET A 25 -11.25 1.30 4.65
CA MET A 25 -12.10 0.16 4.26
C MET A 25 -12.86 -0.33 5.50
N GLY A 26 -14.02 0.30 5.75
CA GLY A 26 -14.86 0.01 6.92
C GLY A 26 -14.19 0.40 8.23
N VAL A 27 -13.91 -0.58 9.10
CA VAL A 27 -13.28 -0.37 10.42
C VAL A 27 -11.74 -0.25 10.31
N ARG A 28 -11.15 -0.71 9.20
CA ARG A 28 -9.69 -0.73 9.00
C ARG A 28 -9.25 0.30 7.97
N TYR A 29 -8.00 0.71 8.09
CA TYR A 29 -7.27 1.51 7.11
C TYR A 29 -6.38 0.60 6.26
N ALA A 30 -6.22 1.00 5.00
CA ALA A 30 -5.27 0.43 4.07
C ALA A 30 -4.47 1.57 3.44
N VAL A 31 -3.19 1.33 3.21
CA VAL A 31 -2.36 2.17 2.35
C VAL A 31 -2.43 1.58 0.96
N THR A 32 -2.94 2.35 0.01
CA THR A 32 -2.97 2.01 -1.40
C THR A 32 -1.97 2.87 -2.15
N GLY A 33 -1.47 2.41 -3.28
CA GLY A 33 -0.67 3.21 -4.20
C GLY A 33 -0.23 2.36 -5.37
N GLU A 34 0.72 2.86 -6.13
CA GLU A 34 1.20 2.20 -7.34
C GLU A 34 2.47 1.40 -7.04
N SER A 35 2.56 0.20 -7.62
CA SER A 35 3.77 -0.61 -7.59
C SER A 35 4.87 0.09 -8.39
N GLU A 36 6.04 0.30 -7.78
CA GLU A 36 7.20 0.90 -8.47
C GLU A 36 7.63 0.12 -9.72
N GLU A 37 7.49 -1.21 -9.71
CA GLU A 37 7.90 -2.06 -10.83
C GLU A 37 6.81 -2.22 -11.89
N THR A 38 5.56 -2.44 -11.49
CA THR A 38 4.50 -2.85 -12.43
C THR A 38 3.46 -1.78 -12.72
N GLY A 39 3.42 -0.70 -11.93
CA GLY A 39 2.39 0.34 -12.00
C GLY A 39 1.01 -0.13 -11.55
N ILE A 40 0.88 -1.33 -10.99
CA ILE A 40 -0.41 -1.88 -10.53
C ILE A 40 -0.74 -1.34 -9.15
N ALA A 41 -2.04 -1.14 -8.89
CA ALA A 41 -2.53 -0.78 -7.57
C ALA A 41 -2.22 -1.88 -6.55
N VAL A 42 -1.40 -1.55 -5.57
CA VAL A 42 -1.05 -2.40 -4.43
C VAL A 42 -1.69 -1.86 -3.16
N PHE A 43 -2.12 -2.78 -2.30
CA PHE A 43 -2.80 -2.47 -1.04
C PHE A 43 -2.04 -3.10 0.12
N ARG A 44 -1.79 -2.31 1.16
CA ARG A 44 -1.25 -2.77 2.44
C ARG A 44 -2.23 -2.44 3.55
N PHE A 45 -2.78 -3.46 4.19
CA PHE A 45 -3.64 -3.26 5.36
C PHE A 45 -2.79 -2.90 6.58
N VAL A 46 -3.22 -1.86 7.31
CA VAL A 46 -2.49 -1.30 8.46
C VAL A 46 -3.28 -1.34 9.78
N GLY A 47 -4.52 -1.82 9.75
CA GLY A 47 -5.35 -2.02 10.94
C GLY A 47 -6.27 -0.84 11.25
N GLY A 48 -6.67 -0.66 12.52
CA GLY A 48 -7.71 0.30 12.92
C GLY A 48 -7.26 1.75 13.11
N LYS A 49 -5.95 2.02 13.11
CA LYS A 49 -5.41 3.38 13.24
C LYS A 49 -5.02 3.94 11.88
N LYS A 50 -5.31 5.22 11.67
CA LYS A 50 -4.92 5.93 10.44
C LYS A 50 -3.38 6.00 10.40
N PRO A 51 -2.72 5.36 9.41
CA PRO A 51 -1.28 5.43 9.27
C PRO A 51 -0.85 6.85 8.85
N THR A 52 0.36 7.24 9.25
CA THR A 52 1.01 8.46 8.77
C THR A 52 1.96 8.10 7.63
N LEU A 53 1.86 8.80 6.50
CA LEU A 53 2.68 8.59 5.30
C LEU A 53 4.03 9.33 5.42
#